data_AF-A0AAE1Q9K1-F1
#
_entry.id   AF-A0AAE1Q9K1-F1
#
_cell.length_a   1.000
_cell.length_b   1.000
_cell.length_c   1.000
_cell.angle_alpha   90.00
_cell.angle_beta   90.00
_cell.angle_gamma   90.00
#
_symmetry.space_group_name_H-M   'P 1'
#
loop_
_entity.id
_entity.type
_entity.pdbx_description
1 polymer ?
#
loop_
_entity_poly.entity_id
_entity_poly.type
_entity_poly.pdbx_seq_one_letter_code
_entity_poly.pdbx_strand_id
1 'polypeptide(L)'
;MTDVDKARHAKLCQMTGKVDEAAPMKNLKKVDCALLPPCSKTVRNKLQRAHFVSIVWGNAESAHPDGELDPCDYGWQMKGGNYVPVWF
;
A
#
# COMPACT_ATOMS: atom_id res chain seq x y z
N MET A 1 5.96 10.64 4.44
CA MET A 1 5.90 9.80 3.21
C MET A 1 5.43 10.61 1.99
N THR A 2 5.79 11.88 1.89
CA THR A 2 5.40 12.76 0.78
C THR A 2 6.13 12.44 -0.52
N ASP A 3 7.32 11.84 -0.45
CA ASP A 3 8.14 11.55 -1.65
C ASP A 3 7.57 10.42 -2.51
N VAL A 4 6.90 9.45 -1.92
CA VAL A 4 6.24 8.34 -2.64
C VAL A 4 5.12 8.88 -3.52
N ASP A 5 4.30 9.78 -2.98
CA ASP A 5 3.19 10.37 -3.71
C ASP A 5 3.69 11.34 -4.79
N LYS A 6 4.79 12.08 -4.53
CA LYS A 6 5.49 12.88 -5.56
C LYS A 6 6.01 12.02 -6.70
N ALA A 7 6.68 10.90 -6.40
CA ALA A 7 7.19 9.97 -7.40
C ALA A 7 6.04 9.36 -8.23
N ARG A 8 4.93 9.01 -7.58
CA ARG A 8 3.73 8.50 -8.24
C ARG A 8 3.12 9.55 -9.17
N HIS A 9 3.00 10.80 -8.73
CA HIS A 9 2.50 11.90 -9.55
C HIS A 9 3.43 12.19 -10.74
N ALA A 10 4.74 12.27 -10.52
CA ALA A 10 5.71 12.48 -11.59
C ALA A 10 5.64 11.36 -12.66
N LYS A 11 5.51 10.10 -12.23
CA LYS A 11 5.36 8.97 -13.16
C LYS A 11 4.06 9.03 -13.95
N LEU A 12 2.96 9.44 -13.31
CA LEU A 12 1.68 9.64 -13.98
C LEU A 12 1.82 10.70 -15.09
N CYS A 13 2.37 11.88 -14.77
CA CYS A 13 2.61 12.94 -15.76
C CYS A 13 3.51 12.48 -16.92
N GLN A 14 4.55 11.68 -16.64
CA GLN A 14 5.38 11.10 -17.69
C GLN A 14 4.59 10.16 -18.62
N MET A 15 3.69 9.35 -18.07
CA MET A 15 2.90 8.39 -18.85
C MET A 15 1.82 9.06 -19.70
N THR A 16 1.31 10.21 -19.26
CA THR A 16 0.13 10.87 -19.88
C THR A 16 0.50 12.09 -20.71
N GLY A 17 1.76 12.52 -20.70
CA GLY A 17 2.22 13.77 -21.34
C GLY A 17 1.86 15.01 -20.52
N LYS A 18 1.90 16.21 -21.14
CA LYS A 18 1.49 17.46 -20.49
C LYS A 18 0.05 17.33 -19.99
N VAL A 19 -0.11 17.34 -18.68
CA VAL A 19 -1.41 17.39 -18.02
C VAL A 19 -1.97 18.79 -18.24
N ASP A 20 -3.11 18.88 -18.91
CA ASP A 20 -3.87 20.12 -19.00
C ASP A 20 -4.46 20.40 -17.60
N GLU A 21 -4.02 21.47 -16.94
CA GLU A 21 -4.47 21.79 -15.57
C GLU A 21 -5.99 22.03 -15.49
N ALA A 22 -6.61 22.48 -16.58
CA ALA A 22 -8.06 22.66 -16.66
C ALA A 22 -8.81 21.34 -16.92
N ALA A 23 -8.13 20.33 -17.48
CA ALA A 23 -8.72 19.03 -17.83
C ALA A 23 -7.69 17.87 -17.69
N PRO A 24 -7.27 17.53 -16.46
CA PRO A 24 -6.12 16.65 -16.21
C PRO A 24 -6.29 15.21 -16.72
N MET A 25 -7.53 14.80 -16.99
CA MET A 25 -7.87 13.45 -17.45
C MET A 25 -8.07 13.34 -18.97
N LYS A 26 -8.03 14.47 -19.71
CA LYS A 26 -8.43 14.53 -21.13
C LYS A 26 -7.58 13.66 -22.07
N ASN A 27 -6.30 13.48 -21.74
CA ASN A 27 -5.34 12.72 -22.56
C ASN A 27 -4.97 11.35 -21.95
N LEU A 28 -5.66 10.93 -20.90
CA LEU A 28 -5.32 9.73 -20.15
C LEU A 28 -5.71 8.46 -20.94
N LYS A 29 -4.86 8.01 -21.87
CA LYS A 29 -5.06 6.74 -22.58
C LYS A 29 -4.51 5.59 -21.74
N LYS A 30 -5.39 4.62 -21.40
CA LYS A 30 -5.07 3.33 -20.75
C LYS A 30 -3.80 3.37 -19.87
N VAL A 31 -3.89 4.03 -18.72
CA VAL A 31 -2.80 4.02 -17.74
C VAL A 31 -2.73 2.63 -17.12
N ASP A 32 -1.63 1.93 -17.35
CA ASP A 32 -1.32 0.74 -16.58
C ASP A 32 -0.91 1.15 -15.16
N CYS A 33 -1.85 1.03 -14.24
CA CYS A 33 -1.66 1.36 -12.83
C CYS A 33 -0.60 0.49 -12.14
N ALA A 34 -0.22 -0.66 -12.71
CA ALA A 34 0.87 -1.47 -12.19
C ALA A 34 2.25 -0.82 -12.40
N LEU A 35 2.37 0.11 -13.36
CA LEU A 35 3.59 0.88 -13.62
C LEU A 35 3.74 2.11 -12.73
N LEU A 36 2.69 2.46 -11.98
CA LEU A 36 2.74 3.55 -11.03
C LEU A 36 3.35 3.05 -9.70
N PRO A 37 4.29 3.81 -9.10
CA PRO A 37 4.75 3.54 -7.74
C PRO A 37 3.57 3.39 -6.78
N PRO A 38 3.64 2.51 -5.78
CA PRO A 38 2.58 2.39 -4.77
C PRO A 38 2.31 3.75 -4.12
N CYS A 39 1.07 4.04 -3.73
CA CYS A 39 0.80 5.26 -2.96
C CYS A 39 1.33 5.13 -1.53
N SER A 40 1.47 6.26 -0.83
CA SER A 40 1.93 6.29 0.56
C SER A 40 1.13 5.35 1.48
N LYS A 41 -0.19 5.27 1.30
CA LYS A 41 -1.06 4.34 2.04
C LYS A 41 -0.71 2.87 1.78
N THR A 42 -0.54 2.48 0.53
CA THR A 42 -0.11 1.10 0.18
C THR A 42 1.26 0.78 0.79
N VAL A 43 2.22 1.72 0.76
CA VAL A 43 3.53 1.51 1.37
C VAL A 43 3.42 1.34 2.89
N ARG A 44 2.65 2.21 3.56
CA ARG A 44 2.41 2.10 5.01
C ARG A 44 1.81 0.74 5.37
N ASN A 45 0.76 0.30 4.69
CA ASN A 45 0.13 -0.99 4.96
C ASN A 45 1.11 -2.16 4.74
N LYS A 46 1.97 -2.10 3.70
CA LYS A 46 3.00 -3.13 3.48
C LYS A 46 4.02 -3.17 4.62
N LEU A 47 4.48 -2.01 5.09
CA LEU A 47 5.42 -1.91 6.21
C LEU A 47 4.80 -2.44 7.50
N GLN A 48 3.56 -2.07 7.79
CA GLN A 48 2.83 -2.58 8.95
C GLN A 48 2.70 -4.11 8.88
N ARG A 49 2.29 -4.67 7.75
CA ARG A 49 2.22 -6.14 7.62
C ARG A 49 3.57 -6.82 7.84
N ALA A 50 4.64 -6.27 7.26
CA ALA A 50 5.99 -6.80 7.45
C ALA A 50 6.42 -6.73 8.93
N HIS A 51 6.08 -5.63 9.61
CA HIS A 51 6.34 -5.44 11.03
C HIS A 51 5.58 -6.47 11.89
N PHE A 52 4.28 -6.67 11.65
CA PHE A 52 3.50 -7.72 12.32
C PHE A 52 4.14 -9.10 12.18
N VAL A 53 4.46 -9.48 10.93
CA VAL A 53 5.09 -10.77 10.62
C VAL A 53 6.42 -10.90 11.35
N SER A 54 7.24 -9.84 11.40
CA SER A 54 8.51 -9.87 12.13
C SER A 54 8.35 -10.08 13.63
N ILE A 55 7.31 -9.53 14.26
CA ILE A 55 7.03 -9.74 15.68
C ILE A 55 6.61 -11.19 15.94
N VAL A 56 5.65 -11.70 15.15
CA VAL A 56 5.17 -13.08 15.29
C VAL A 56 6.33 -14.07 15.15
N TRP A 57 7.17 -13.91 14.11
CA TRP A 57 8.31 -14.80 13.92
C TRP A 57 9.43 -14.58 14.93
N GLY A 58 9.63 -13.35 15.41
CA GLY A 58 10.58 -13.05 16.49
C GLY A 58 10.21 -13.70 17.81
N ASN A 59 8.91 -13.95 18.03
CA ASN A 59 8.37 -14.59 19.24
C ASN A 59 7.91 -16.04 18.98
N ALA A 60 8.39 -16.71 17.93
CA ALA A 60 7.87 -18.01 17.50
C ALA A 60 7.98 -19.13 18.55
N GLU A 61 8.82 -18.97 19.57
CA GLU A 61 8.96 -19.91 20.70
C GLU A 61 7.87 -19.73 21.78
N SER A 62 7.13 -18.62 21.74
CA SER A 62 6.00 -18.37 22.63
C SER A 62 4.76 -19.15 22.19
N ALA A 63 3.95 -19.60 23.16
CA ALA A 63 2.62 -20.14 22.88
C ALA A 63 1.66 -19.10 22.27
N HIS A 64 1.94 -17.82 22.51
CA HIS A 64 1.21 -16.67 21.97
C HIS A 64 2.23 -15.72 21.30
N PRO A 65 2.67 -16.02 20.07
CA PRO A 65 3.74 -15.27 19.38
C PRO A 65 3.30 -13.87 18.93
N ASP A 66 2.00 -13.68 18.70
CA ASP A 66 1.34 -12.42 18.38
C ASP A 66 1.02 -11.57 19.62
N GLY A 67 1.06 -12.16 20.82
CA GLY A 67 0.73 -11.49 22.06
C GLY A 67 -0.73 -11.01 22.08
N GLU A 68 -0.93 -9.69 21.95
CA GLU A 68 -2.24 -9.02 21.88
C GLU A 68 -2.37 -8.13 20.61
N LEU A 69 -1.52 -8.35 19.61
CA LEU A 69 -1.58 -7.56 18.38
C LEU A 69 -2.79 -7.94 17.54
N ASP A 70 -3.61 -6.96 17.14
CA ASP A 70 -4.68 -7.16 16.16
C ASP A 70 -4.12 -7.01 14.74
N PRO A 71 -4.18 -8.03 13.87
CA PRO A 71 -3.78 -7.90 12.47
C PRO A 71 -4.47 -6.73 11.73
N CYS A 72 -5.68 -6.33 12.14
CA CYS A 72 -6.40 -5.21 11.54
C CYS A 72 -5.66 -3.86 11.70
N ASP A 73 -4.88 -3.70 12.78
CA ASP A 73 -4.03 -2.51 12.98
C ASP A 73 -2.77 -2.55 12.12
N TYR A 74 -2.46 -3.70 11.53
CA TYR A 74 -1.26 -3.94 10.75
C TYR A 74 -1.50 -4.06 9.25
N GLY A 75 -2.57 -3.46 8.74
CA GLY A 75 -2.86 -3.43 7.30
C GLY A 75 -3.47 -4.73 6.76
N TRP A 76 -4.07 -5.54 7.63
CA TRP A 76 -4.99 -6.61 7.29
C TRP A 76 -6.45 -6.18 7.52
N GLN A 77 -7.39 -6.96 7.00
CA GLN A 77 -8.81 -6.80 7.28
C GLN A 77 -9.47 -8.18 7.32
N MET A 78 -10.50 -8.34 8.14
CA MET A 78 -11.29 -9.58 8.15
C MET A 78 -12.28 -9.61 6.98
N LYS A 79 -12.20 -10.66 6.17
CA LYS A 79 -13.18 -10.98 5.12
C LYS A 79 -13.48 -12.47 5.12
N GLY A 80 -14.75 -12.82 5.36
CA GLY A 80 -15.21 -14.21 5.32
C GLY A 80 -14.44 -15.13 6.26
N GLY A 81 -14.18 -14.67 7.50
CA GLY A 81 -13.44 -15.45 8.49
C GLY A 81 -11.92 -15.51 8.29
N ASN A 82 -11.37 -14.85 7.26
CA ASN A 82 -9.94 -14.83 6.98
C ASN A 82 -9.38 -13.40 7.00
N TYR A 83 -8.13 -13.26 7.46
CA TYR A 83 -7.38 -12.02 7.31
C TYR A 83 -6.85 -11.90 5.88
N VAL A 84 -7.19 -10.80 5.21
CA VAL A 84 -6.68 -10.49 3.87
C VAL A 84 -5.96 -9.14 3.86
N PRO A 85 -4.93 -8.95 3.02
CA PRO A 85 -4.23 -7.68 2.97
C PRO A 85 -5.14 -6.53 2.52
N VAL A 86 -4.97 -5.37 3.14
CA VAL A 86 -5.49 -4.10 2.62
C VAL A 86 -4.51 -3.58 1.57
N TRP A 87 -4.89 -3.72 0.30
CA TRP A 87 -4.04 -3.37 -0.84
C TRP A 87 -3.97 -1.85 -1.11
N PHE A 88 -5.05 -1.11 -0.84
CA PHE A 88 -5.22 0.30 -1.19
C PHE A 88 -5.76 1.12 -0.02
#